data_AF-A0A4Z1A184-F1
#
_entry.id   AF-A0A4Z1A184-F1
#
_cell.length_a   1.000
_cell.length_b   1.000
_cell.length_c   1.000
_cell.angle_alpha   90.00
_cell.angle_beta   90.00
_cell.angle_gamma   90.00
#
_symmetry.space_group_name_H-M   'P 1'
#
loop_
_entity.id
_entity.type
_entity.pdbx_description
1 polymer ?
#
loop_
_entity_poly.entity_id
_entity_poly.type
_entity_poly.pdbx_seq_one_letter_code
_entity_poly.pdbx_strand_id
1 'polypeptide(L)'
;MTQFKHKISKSRFVSGIQCPKKLYFDLYRHDLRPSLSDSQELLFENGNAIGKLAQQVFPNGKDATPITFYDFTESILNTKKWMREGVHTIYEASFFYEETLSALDIFHREGDEIWAIEVKSSTSVKDYYLVDASLQYWVMTNAGYPPDKFFLMHIDNSYIRRGEIDPKQLFTLTDITSEVKSNFDWVGENLHRLKSIQKDREPLIEIGNHCLSPFECEYIHHCWKQIAKKNSVFDLTNARGKSWKLYEENILHLADIPEDFPLTKKQKIQVDGVKYNQSNIEIEFIREFLSGWMYPLYFFDFETIFPAIPILDNT
;
A
#
# COMPACT_ATOMS: atom_id res chain seq x y z
N MET A 1 -24.23 20.95 -0.95
CA MET A 1 -23.12 20.89 0.03
C MET A 1 -23.14 19.50 0.63
N THR A 2 -22.02 18.79 0.65
CA THR A 2 -21.93 17.45 1.24
C THR A 2 -22.20 17.51 2.74
N GLN A 3 -23.15 16.74 3.25
CA GLN A 3 -23.50 16.74 4.68
C GLN A 3 -22.33 16.24 5.54
N PHE A 4 -21.59 15.26 5.04
CA PHE A 4 -20.46 14.64 5.72
C PHE A 4 -19.15 14.98 5.02
N LYS A 5 -18.58 16.13 5.36
CA LYS A 5 -17.25 16.53 4.87
C LYS A 5 -16.18 15.86 5.73
N HIS A 6 -15.30 15.10 5.10
CA HIS A 6 -14.18 14.44 5.77
C HIS A 6 -12.85 15.06 5.39
N LYS A 7 -11.98 15.23 6.38
CA LYS A 7 -10.57 15.58 6.18
C LYS A 7 -9.74 14.31 6.05
N ILE A 8 -10.02 13.30 6.88
CA ILE A 8 -9.32 12.02 6.90
C ILE A 8 -10.21 10.92 6.32
N SER A 9 -9.60 10.08 5.49
CA SER A 9 -10.12 8.81 4.98
C SER A 9 -9.10 7.71 5.26
N LYS A 10 -9.43 6.44 4.97
CA LYS A 10 -8.51 5.30 5.05
C LYS A 10 -7.14 5.60 4.41
N SER A 11 -7.14 5.97 3.13
CA SER A 11 -5.91 6.27 2.38
C SER A 11 -5.13 7.46 2.95
N ARG A 12 -5.83 8.54 3.34
CA ARG A 12 -5.20 9.73 3.93
C ARG A 12 -4.58 9.46 5.30
N PHE A 13 -5.22 8.63 6.13
CA PHE A 13 -4.66 8.23 7.41
C PHE A 13 -3.36 7.46 7.20
N VAL A 14 -3.37 6.43 6.35
CA VAL A 14 -2.17 5.66 5.99
C VAL A 14 -1.06 6.57 5.44
N SER A 15 -1.40 7.50 4.54
CA SER A 15 -0.45 8.52 4.06
C SER A 15 0.15 9.35 5.19
N GLY A 16 -0.65 9.80 6.14
CA GLY A 16 -0.20 10.63 7.26
C GLY A 16 0.62 9.87 8.30
N ILE A 17 0.32 8.59 8.52
CA ILE A 17 1.13 7.70 9.34
C ILE A 17 2.49 7.46 8.69
N GLN A 18 2.53 7.24 7.38
CA GLN A 18 3.79 7.12 6.63
C GLN A 18 4.59 8.44 6.68
N CYS A 19 3.95 9.56 6.35
CA CYS A 19 4.57 10.88 6.39
C CYS A 19 3.52 12.00 6.44
N PRO A 20 3.55 12.90 7.45
CA PRO A 20 2.59 14.02 7.51
C PRO A 20 2.72 14.96 6.30
N LYS A 21 3.91 15.06 5.69
CA LYS A 21 4.12 15.82 4.45
C LYS A 21 3.40 15.20 3.25
N LYS A 22 3.34 13.86 3.17
CA LYS A 22 2.54 13.13 2.17
C LYS A 22 1.05 13.46 2.33
N LEU A 23 0.52 13.41 3.55
CA LEU A 23 -0.86 13.81 3.83
C LEU A 23 -1.14 15.28 3.48
N TYR A 24 -0.21 16.19 3.77
CA TYR A 24 -0.33 17.59 3.36
C TYR A 24 -0.50 17.71 1.84
N PHE A 25 0.28 16.97 1.05
CA PHE A 25 0.14 16.95 -0.40
C PHE A 25 -1.19 16.34 -0.87
N ASP A 26 -1.65 15.26 -0.23
CA ASP A 26 -2.97 14.65 -0.49
C ASP A 26 -4.15 15.58 -0.16
N LEU A 27 -3.96 16.60 0.66
CA LEU A 27 -5.01 17.54 1.06
C LEU A 27 -4.97 18.85 0.26
N TYR A 28 -3.77 19.32 -0.09
CA TYR A 28 -3.57 20.72 -0.49
C TYR A 28 -2.71 20.91 -1.74
N ARG A 29 -1.99 19.86 -2.20
CA ARG A 29 -1.09 19.92 -3.36
C ARG A 29 -1.37 18.79 -4.34
N HIS A 30 -2.63 18.65 -4.73
CA HIS A 30 -3.06 17.70 -5.76
C HIS A 30 -2.34 17.93 -7.10
N ASP A 31 -1.83 19.14 -7.35
CA ASP A 31 -0.98 19.48 -8.51
C ASP A 31 0.34 18.69 -8.55
N LEU A 32 0.81 18.17 -7.42
CA LEU A 32 2.01 17.34 -7.34
C LEU A 32 1.74 15.84 -7.50
N ARG A 33 0.47 15.43 -7.56
CA ARG A 33 0.14 14.00 -7.64
C ARG A 33 0.48 13.50 -9.05
N PRO A 34 1.29 12.44 -9.19
CA PRO A 34 1.56 11.87 -10.51
C PRO A 34 0.27 11.30 -11.11
N SER A 35 0.23 11.21 -12.44
CA SER A 35 -0.78 10.39 -13.12
C SER A 35 -0.62 8.93 -12.72
N LEU A 36 -1.73 8.19 -12.69
CA LEU A 36 -1.67 6.74 -12.49
C LEU A 36 -0.90 6.10 -13.64
N SER A 37 -0.02 5.16 -13.34
CA SER A 37 0.59 4.29 -14.34
C SER A 37 -0.36 3.15 -14.70
N ASP A 38 -0.20 2.57 -15.89
CA ASP A 38 -0.96 1.40 -16.34
C ASP A 38 -0.91 0.25 -15.31
N SER A 39 0.24 0.07 -14.65
CA SER A 39 0.42 -0.92 -13.58
C SER A 39 -0.41 -0.60 -12.33
N GLN A 40 -0.56 0.67 -11.96
CA GLN A 40 -1.38 1.09 -10.83
C GLN A 40 -2.87 0.93 -11.16
N GLU A 41 -3.28 1.27 -12.38
CA GLU A 41 -4.66 1.06 -12.84
C GLU A 41 -5.04 -0.42 -12.79
N LEU A 42 -4.18 -1.30 -13.31
CA LEU A 42 -4.38 -2.75 -13.26
C LEU A 42 -4.48 -3.30 -11.82
N LEU A 43 -3.70 -2.75 -10.88
CA LEU A 43 -3.80 -3.11 -9.46
C LEU A 43 -5.17 -2.73 -8.87
N PHE A 44 -5.71 -1.56 -9.22
CA PHE A 44 -7.06 -1.16 -8.79
C PHE A 44 -8.15 -2.04 -9.41
N GLU A 45 -8.05 -2.35 -10.70
CA GLU A 45 -8.99 -3.26 -11.38
C GLU A 45 -9.00 -4.65 -10.74
N ASN A 46 -7.82 -5.21 -10.47
CA ASN A 46 -7.68 -6.48 -9.76
C ASN A 46 -8.27 -6.41 -8.35
N GLY A 47 -8.04 -5.32 -7.62
CA GLY A 47 -8.64 -5.09 -6.30
C GLY A 47 -10.17 -5.09 -6.36
N ASN A 48 -10.75 -4.42 -7.34
CA ASN A 48 -12.21 -4.39 -7.55
C ASN A 48 -12.78 -5.78 -7.89
N ALA A 49 -12.08 -6.55 -8.73
CA ALA A 49 -12.48 -7.92 -9.06
C ALA A 49 -12.46 -8.84 -7.82
N ILE A 50 -11.43 -8.71 -6.98
CA ILE A 50 -11.30 -9.45 -5.73
C ILE A 50 -12.39 -9.05 -4.74
N GLY A 51 -12.68 -7.75 -4.59
CA GLY A 51 -13.78 -7.26 -3.76
C GLY A 51 -15.13 -7.86 -4.18
N LYS A 52 -15.43 -7.89 -5.48
CA LYS A 52 -16.66 -8.52 -6.00
C LYS A 52 -16.73 -10.03 -5.73
N LEU A 53 -15.61 -10.74 -5.80
CA LEU A 53 -15.57 -12.16 -5.42
C LEU A 53 -15.77 -12.35 -3.91
N ALA A 54 -15.16 -11.50 -3.08
CA ALA A 54 -15.32 -11.55 -1.63
C ALA A 54 -16.79 -11.35 -1.22
N GLN A 55 -17.53 -10.47 -1.90
CA GLN A 55 -18.97 -10.28 -1.67
C GLN A 55 -19.79 -11.58 -1.90
N GLN A 56 -19.32 -12.50 -2.76
CA GLN A 56 -20.00 -13.77 -3.01
C GLN A 56 -19.85 -14.78 -1.85
N VAL A 57 -18.87 -14.57 -0.96
CA VAL A 57 -18.76 -15.32 0.31
C VAL A 57 -19.94 -14.98 1.23
N PHE A 58 -20.42 -13.73 1.18
CA PHE A 58 -21.53 -13.20 1.96
C PHE A 58 -22.65 -12.67 1.05
N PRO A 59 -23.39 -13.54 0.35
CA PRO A 59 -24.33 -13.14 -0.69
C PRO A 59 -25.55 -12.38 -0.15
N ASN A 60 -26.28 -11.74 -1.06
CA ASN A 60 -27.53 -10.99 -0.79
C ASN A 60 -27.36 -9.74 0.09
N GLY A 61 -26.16 -9.15 0.10
CA GLY A 61 -25.92 -7.86 0.76
C GLY A 61 -26.55 -6.67 0.03
N LYS A 62 -26.83 -5.60 0.77
CA LYS A 62 -27.17 -4.30 0.17
C LYS A 62 -25.90 -3.51 -0.10
N ASP A 63 -25.80 -2.91 -1.28
CA ASP A 63 -24.62 -2.18 -1.72
C ASP A 63 -24.72 -0.69 -1.36
N ALA A 64 -23.81 -0.20 -0.51
CA ALA A 64 -23.72 1.20 -0.11
C ALA A 64 -22.67 2.00 -0.91
N THR A 65 -22.10 1.44 -1.98
CA THR A 65 -21.10 2.10 -2.84
C THR A 65 -21.58 3.50 -3.23
N PRO A 66 -20.76 4.55 -3.03
CA PRO A 66 -21.16 5.90 -3.40
C PRO A 66 -21.24 6.06 -4.92
N ILE A 67 -22.16 6.89 -5.40
CA ILE A 67 -22.23 7.26 -6.82
C ILE A 67 -20.92 7.96 -7.26
N THR A 68 -20.34 8.75 -6.36
CA THR A 68 -19.04 9.42 -6.59
C THR A 68 -18.17 9.33 -5.35
N PHE A 69 -16.86 9.16 -5.52
CA PHE A 69 -15.91 9.16 -4.40
C PHE A 69 -15.71 10.54 -3.72
N TYR A 70 -16.46 11.56 -4.11
CA TYR A 70 -16.45 12.89 -3.48
C TYR A 70 -17.54 13.06 -2.42
N ASP A 71 -18.63 12.28 -2.51
CA ASP A 71 -19.77 12.40 -1.61
C ASP A 71 -20.26 11.03 -1.15
N PHE A 72 -19.99 10.73 0.12
CA PHE A 72 -20.42 9.51 0.80
C PHE A 72 -21.70 9.71 1.62
N THR A 73 -22.41 10.84 1.44
CA THR A 73 -23.59 11.16 2.26
C THR A 73 -24.65 10.06 2.16
N GLU A 74 -24.99 9.61 0.95
CA GLU A 74 -25.96 8.53 0.77
C GLU A 74 -25.46 7.21 1.35
N SER A 75 -24.19 6.86 1.12
CA SER A 75 -23.57 5.64 1.68
C SER A 75 -23.68 5.58 3.20
N ILE A 76 -23.38 6.69 3.89
CA ILE A 76 -23.45 6.78 5.35
C ILE A 76 -24.91 6.69 5.83
N LEU A 77 -25.83 7.39 5.18
CA LEU A 77 -27.26 7.38 5.56
C LEU A 77 -27.89 6.00 5.32
N ASN A 78 -27.58 5.37 4.20
CA ASN A 78 -28.05 4.02 3.85
C ASN A 78 -27.48 2.98 4.82
N THR A 79 -26.18 3.04 5.14
CA THR A 79 -25.55 2.16 6.12
C THR A 79 -26.29 2.25 7.47
N LYS A 80 -26.48 3.46 8.01
CA LYS A 80 -27.22 3.68 9.27
C LYS A 80 -28.68 3.21 9.21
N LYS A 81 -29.35 3.39 8.07
CA LYS A 81 -30.73 2.94 7.86
C LYS A 81 -30.78 1.41 7.87
N TRP A 82 -29.97 0.75 7.06
CA TRP A 82 -29.98 -0.70 6.87
C TRP A 82 -29.53 -1.46 8.11
N MET A 83 -28.56 -0.92 8.86
CA MET A 83 -28.18 -1.50 10.15
C MET A 83 -29.33 -1.47 11.17
N ARG A 84 -30.16 -0.41 11.18
CA ARG A 84 -31.37 -0.32 12.02
C ARG A 84 -32.49 -1.24 11.56
N GLU A 85 -32.60 -1.46 10.25
CA GLU A 85 -33.55 -2.41 9.64
C GLU A 85 -33.14 -3.88 9.83
N GLY A 86 -31.97 -4.15 10.44
CA GLY A 86 -31.48 -5.51 10.64
C GLY A 86 -30.97 -6.18 9.36
N VAL A 87 -30.54 -5.39 8.36
CA VAL A 87 -29.91 -5.93 7.16
C VAL A 87 -28.64 -6.69 7.56
N HIS A 88 -28.54 -7.92 7.06
CA HIS A 88 -27.55 -8.90 7.47
C HIS A 88 -26.16 -8.61 6.89
N THR A 89 -26.08 -8.23 5.61
CA THR A 89 -24.83 -7.89 4.92
C THR A 89 -24.97 -6.54 4.22
N ILE A 90 -23.96 -5.67 4.36
CA ILE A 90 -23.87 -4.40 3.64
C ILE A 90 -22.47 -4.30 3.03
N TYR A 91 -22.40 -4.13 1.72
CA TYR A 91 -21.14 -3.89 1.01
C TYR A 91 -20.80 -2.40 1.00
N GLU A 92 -19.51 -2.05 1.06
CA GLU A 92 -19.03 -0.66 1.11
C GLU A 92 -19.69 0.17 2.24
N ALA A 93 -19.98 -0.50 3.36
CA ALA A 93 -20.64 0.09 4.52
C ALA A 93 -19.82 1.28 5.03
N SER A 94 -20.44 2.46 5.05
CA SER A 94 -19.74 3.72 5.26
C SER A 94 -20.08 4.35 6.60
N PHE A 95 -19.05 4.72 7.34
CA PHE A 95 -19.10 5.29 8.69
C PHE A 95 -18.38 6.63 8.72
N PHE A 96 -18.88 7.54 9.55
CA PHE A 96 -18.32 8.86 9.71
C PHE A 96 -18.33 9.30 11.16
N TYR A 97 -17.20 9.82 11.62
CA TYR A 97 -17.05 10.41 12.94
C TYR A 97 -16.00 11.53 12.90
N GLU A 98 -16.33 12.73 13.40
CA GLU A 98 -15.43 13.89 13.49
C GLU A 98 -14.53 14.11 12.25
N GLU A 99 -15.12 14.37 11.08
CA GLU A 99 -14.38 14.59 9.82
C GLU A 99 -13.52 13.39 9.37
N THR A 100 -13.78 12.19 9.89
CA THR A 100 -13.08 10.95 9.53
C THR A 100 -14.08 10.00 8.89
N LEU A 101 -13.80 9.62 7.65
CA LEU A 101 -14.60 8.69 6.86
C LEU A 101 -13.92 7.32 6.84
N SER A 102 -14.71 6.27 7.03
CA SER A 102 -14.31 4.89 6.77
C SER A 102 -15.38 4.21 5.93
N ALA A 103 -14.99 3.68 4.77
CA ALA A 103 -15.80 2.73 4.00
C ALA A 103 -15.18 1.34 4.20
N LEU A 104 -15.99 0.44 4.73
CA LEU A 104 -15.65 -0.95 5.02
C LEU A 104 -16.15 -1.82 3.88
N ASP A 105 -15.31 -2.72 3.38
CA ASP A 105 -15.66 -3.54 2.21
C ASP A 105 -16.91 -4.39 2.46
N ILE A 106 -16.99 -5.07 3.62
CA ILE A 106 -18.17 -5.88 4.00
C ILE A 106 -18.47 -5.73 5.50
N PHE A 107 -19.64 -5.19 5.80
CA PHE A 107 -20.31 -5.37 7.09
C PHE A 107 -21.17 -6.63 7.05
N HIS A 108 -21.08 -7.47 8.07
CA HIS A 108 -21.86 -8.71 8.18
C HIS A 108 -22.34 -8.94 9.61
N ARG A 109 -23.53 -9.52 9.79
CA ARG A 109 -24.05 -9.94 11.10
C ARG A 109 -24.02 -11.45 11.19
N GLU A 110 -23.24 -12.02 12.09
CA GLU A 110 -23.27 -13.47 12.35
C GLU A 110 -24.01 -13.70 13.67
N GLY A 111 -25.28 -14.10 13.60
CA GLY A 111 -26.16 -14.11 14.78
C GLY A 111 -26.30 -12.72 15.40
N ASP A 112 -25.88 -12.58 16.65
CA ASP A 112 -25.89 -11.30 17.38
C ASP A 112 -24.57 -10.52 17.22
N GLU A 113 -23.54 -11.10 16.61
CA GLU A 113 -22.24 -10.46 16.43
C GLU A 113 -22.21 -9.56 15.19
N ILE A 114 -21.52 -8.43 15.31
CA ILE A 114 -21.14 -7.56 14.19
C ILE A 114 -19.74 -7.92 13.73
N TRP A 115 -19.64 -8.35 12.47
CA TRP A 115 -18.37 -8.63 11.81
C TRP A 115 -18.04 -7.48 10.85
N ALA A 116 -16.87 -6.90 11.02
CA ALA A 116 -16.27 -5.96 10.08
C ALA A 116 -15.19 -6.68 9.26
N ILE A 117 -15.29 -6.66 7.94
CA ILE A 117 -14.40 -7.43 7.06
C ILE A 117 -13.78 -6.49 6.03
N GLU A 118 -12.45 -6.41 6.03
CA GLU A 118 -11.64 -5.70 5.04
C GLU A 118 -10.93 -6.72 4.14
N VAL A 119 -11.07 -6.56 2.83
CA VAL A 119 -10.60 -7.48 1.79
C VAL A 119 -9.24 -7.01 1.26
N LYS A 120 -8.27 -7.92 1.19
CA LYS A 120 -6.93 -7.66 0.65
C LYS A 120 -6.60 -8.62 -0.49
N SER A 121 -5.99 -8.08 -1.53
CA SER A 121 -5.50 -8.82 -2.71
C SER A 121 -4.16 -9.53 -2.48
N SER A 122 -3.88 -9.91 -1.23
CA SER A 122 -2.63 -10.55 -0.82
C SER A 122 -2.90 -11.95 -0.28
N THR A 123 -1.82 -12.71 -0.10
CA THR A 123 -1.89 -14.10 0.40
C THR A 123 -1.65 -14.21 1.90
N SER A 124 -1.40 -13.09 2.58
CA SER A 124 -1.15 -13.06 4.02
C SER A 124 -1.41 -11.68 4.58
N VAL A 125 -1.75 -11.61 5.86
CA VAL A 125 -1.77 -10.35 6.61
C VAL A 125 -0.37 -9.72 6.63
N LYS A 126 -0.33 -8.38 6.52
CA LYS A 126 0.87 -7.55 6.62
C LYS A 126 0.64 -6.47 7.68
N ASP A 127 1.68 -6.08 8.39
CA ASP A 127 1.58 -5.11 9.50
C ASP A 127 0.93 -3.79 9.08
N TYR A 128 1.20 -3.32 7.86
CA TYR A 128 0.63 -2.07 7.37
C TYR A 128 -0.89 -2.15 7.08
N TYR A 129 -1.47 -3.35 6.94
CA TYR A 129 -2.92 -3.51 6.89
C TYR A 129 -3.57 -3.21 8.24
N LEU A 130 -2.87 -3.47 9.35
CA LEU A 130 -3.41 -3.17 10.68
C LEU A 130 -3.63 -1.66 10.87
N VAL A 131 -2.81 -0.81 10.23
CA VAL A 131 -2.99 0.65 10.29
C VAL A 131 -4.34 1.06 9.70
N ASP A 132 -4.71 0.50 8.56
CA ASP A 132 -5.98 0.81 7.92
C ASP A 132 -7.16 0.22 8.71
N ALA A 133 -7.10 -1.05 9.08
CA ALA A 133 -8.16 -1.73 9.84
C ALA A 133 -8.41 -1.07 11.21
N SER A 134 -7.34 -0.63 11.89
CA SER A 134 -7.46 0.08 13.17
C SER A 134 -8.22 1.40 13.04
N LEU A 135 -8.01 2.14 11.94
CA LEU A 135 -8.81 3.36 11.67
C LEU A 135 -10.28 3.01 11.52
N GLN A 136 -10.60 1.96 10.76
CA GLN A 136 -11.99 1.59 10.51
C GLN A 136 -12.68 1.18 11.80
N TYR A 137 -12.04 0.32 12.60
CA TYR A 137 -12.52 -0.07 13.92
C TYR A 137 -12.77 1.16 14.80
N TRP A 138 -11.84 2.12 14.82
CA TRP A 138 -11.98 3.37 15.57
C TRP A 138 -13.19 4.19 15.11
N VAL A 139 -13.36 4.39 13.79
CA VAL A 139 -14.48 5.18 13.23
C VAL A 139 -15.82 4.48 13.48
N MET A 140 -15.91 3.17 13.26
CA MET A 140 -17.12 2.39 13.50
C MET A 140 -17.55 2.45 14.98
N THR A 141 -16.61 2.24 15.89
CA THR A 141 -16.85 2.29 17.34
C THR A 141 -17.36 3.66 17.77
N ASN A 142 -16.67 4.75 17.38
CA ASN A 142 -17.09 6.10 17.75
C ASN A 142 -18.38 6.55 17.03
N ALA A 143 -18.71 5.96 15.88
CA ALA A 143 -19.99 6.14 15.21
C ALA A 143 -21.16 5.38 15.89
N GLY A 144 -20.90 4.64 16.97
CA GLY A 144 -21.89 3.89 17.73
C GLY A 144 -22.14 2.46 17.25
N TYR A 145 -21.25 1.93 16.42
CA TYR A 145 -21.35 0.59 15.82
C TYR A 145 -20.05 -0.22 16.03
N PRO A 146 -19.62 -0.47 17.28
CA PRO A 146 -18.41 -1.24 17.54
C PRO A 146 -18.53 -2.65 16.96
N PRO A 147 -17.57 -3.10 16.13
CA PRO A 147 -17.54 -4.49 15.69
C PRO A 147 -17.19 -5.43 16.85
N ASP A 148 -17.89 -6.56 16.95
CA ASP A 148 -17.53 -7.64 17.85
C ASP A 148 -16.29 -8.37 17.33
N LYS A 149 -16.23 -8.55 16.00
CA LYS A 149 -15.12 -9.14 15.26
C LYS A 149 -14.65 -8.21 14.14
N PHE A 150 -13.34 -8.16 13.92
CA PHE A 150 -12.72 -7.49 12.78
C PHE A 150 -11.82 -8.48 12.05
N PHE A 151 -12.11 -8.72 10.77
CA PHE A 151 -11.38 -9.67 9.94
C PHE A 151 -10.64 -8.96 8.81
N LEU A 152 -9.44 -9.47 8.51
CA LEU A 152 -8.83 -9.33 7.20
C LEU A 152 -9.17 -10.56 6.37
N MET A 153 -9.92 -10.36 5.28
CA MET A 153 -10.13 -11.37 4.25
C MET A 153 -8.99 -11.28 3.24
N HIS A 154 -8.27 -12.37 3.02
CA HIS A 154 -7.18 -12.43 2.07
C HIS A 154 -7.21 -13.74 1.28
N ILE A 155 -6.42 -13.82 0.20
CA ILE A 155 -6.39 -14.98 -0.68
C ILE A 155 -5.68 -16.13 0.03
N ASP A 156 -6.23 -17.33 -0.08
CA ASP A 156 -5.57 -18.57 0.31
C ASP A 156 -4.59 -18.98 -0.81
N ASN A 157 -3.28 -18.95 -0.52
CA ASN A 157 -2.26 -19.36 -1.49
C ASN A 157 -2.15 -20.87 -1.69
N SER A 158 -2.94 -21.66 -0.97
CA SER A 158 -3.09 -23.10 -1.19
C SER A 158 -4.30 -23.44 -2.08
N TYR A 159 -5.11 -22.45 -2.45
CA TYR A 159 -6.23 -22.64 -3.36
C TYR A 159 -5.73 -23.09 -4.73
N ILE A 160 -6.28 -24.20 -5.22
CA ILE A 160 -6.01 -24.73 -6.56
C ILE A 160 -7.29 -24.63 -7.36
N ARG A 161 -7.24 -23.91 -8.48
CA ARG A 161 -8.43 -23.76 -9.33
C ARG A 161 -8.77 -25.08 -10.04
N ARG A 162 -10.04 -25.47 -9.95
CA ARG A 162 -10.63 -26.62 -10.67
C ARG A 162 -11.98 -26.22 -11.25
N GLY A 163 -11.97 -25.66 -12.46
CA GLY A 163 -13.17 -25.15 -13.13
C GLY A 163 -13.51 -23.72 -12.71
N GLU A 164 -14.77 -23.49 -12.33
CA GLU A 164 -15.21 -22.20 -11.81
C GLU A 164 -14.57 -21.91 -10.45
N ILE A 165 -14.37 -20.62 -10.15
CA ILE A 165 -13.78 -20.19 -8.89
C ILE A 165 -14.82 -20.35 -7.78
N ASP A 166 -14.45 -21.04 -6.70
CA ASP A 166 -15.24 -21.07 -5.47
C ASP A 166 -14.74 -19.99 -4.50
N PRO A 167 -15.47 -18.87 -4.32
CA PRO A 167 -15.04 -17.79 -3.44
C PRO A 167 -14.84 -18.25 -1.99
N LYS A 168 -15.61 -19.24 -1.52
CA LYS A 168 -15.50 -19.73 -0.13
C LYS A 168 -14.20 -20.49 0.12
N GLN A 169 -13.59 -21.07 -0.92
CA GLN A 169 -12.29 -21.72 -0.84
C GLN A 169 -11.14 -20.77 -1.21
N LEU A 170 -11.40 -19.75 -2.03
CA LEU A 170 -10.39 -18.78 -2.44
C LEU A 170 -9.94 -17.88 -1.29
N PHE A 171 -10.84 -17.57 -0.34
CA PHE A 171 -10.58 -16.61 0.72
C PHE A 171 -10.38 -17.25 2.08
N THR A 172 -9.42 -16.71 2.83
CA THR A 172 -9.20 -16.96 4.26
C THR A 172 -9.62 -15.72 5.06
N LEU A 173 -10.32 -15.93 6.17
CA LEU A 173 -10.62 -14.90 7.16
C LEU A 173 -9.64 -14.99 8.33
N THR A 174 -8.85 -13.94 8.54
CA THR A 174 -7.98 -13.81 9.71
C THR A 174 -8.60 -12.82 10.70
N ASP A 175 -8.94 -13.29 11.91
CA ASP A 175 -9.42 -12.45 13.01
C ASP A 175 -8.28 -11.59 13.56
N ILE A 176 -8.42 -10.26 13.47
CA ILE A 176 -7.45 -9.27 13.97
C ILE A 176 -8.05 -8.36 15.04
N THR A 177 -9.12 -8.82 15.70
CA THR A 177 -9.91 -8.03 16.65
C THR A 177 -9.06 -7.52 17.81
N SER A 178 -8.15 -8.35 18.34
CA SER A 178 -7.25 -7.95 19.44
C SER A 178 -6.33 -6.81 19.02
N GLU A 179 -5.79 -6.87 17.81
CA GLU A 179 -4.81 -5.94 17.27
C GLU A 179 -5.46 -4.58 17.05
N VAL A 180 -6.61 -4.53 16.37
CA VAL A 180 -7.32 -3.25 16.13
C VAL A 180 -7.83 -2.61 17.42
N LYS A 181 -8.23 -3.42 18.42
CA LYS A 181 -8.59 -2.93 19.76
C LYS A 181 -7.39 -2.34 20.48
N SER A 182 -6.23 -3.00 20.42
CA SER A 182 -5.00 -2.51 21.06
C SER A 182 -4.49 -1.20 20.46
N ASN A 183 -4.80 -0.95 19.18
CA ASN A 183 -4.42 0.28 18.48
C ASN A 183 -5.42 1.44 18.65
N PHE A 184 -6.52 1.26 19.38
CA PHE A 184 -7.61 2.23 19.43
C PHE A 184 -7.15 3.64 19.88
N ASP A 185 -6.42 3.73 20.99
CA ASP A 185 -5.93 5.01 21.52
C ASP A 185 -4.89 5.63 20.58
N TRP A 186 -3.98 4.80 20.05
CA TRP A 186 -2.97 5.23 19.08
C TRP A 186 -3.60 5.86 17.83
N VAL A 187 -4.71 5.31 17.33
CA VAL A 187 -5.47 5.90 16.21
C VAL A 187 -6.01 7.27 16.59
N GLY A 188 -6.64 7.40 17.76
CA GLY A 188 -7.19 8.66 18.25
C GLY A 188 -6.13 9.78 18.36
N GLU A 189 -4.98 9.46 18.96
CA GLU A 189 -3.84 10.39 19.08
C GLU A 189 -3.31 10.84 17.71
N ASN A 190 -3.14 9.89 16.78
CA ASN A 190 -2.68 10.21 15.43
C ASN A 190 -3.71 11.01 14.64
N LEU A 191 -5.01 10.71 14.78
CA LEU A 191 -6.05 11.50 14.12
C LEU A 191 -6.03 12.96 14.56
N HIS A 192 -5.87 13.24 15.85
CA HIS A 192 -5.74 14.60 16.34
C HIS A 192 -4.56 15.32 15.69
N ARG A 193 -3.38 14.69 15.69
CA ARG A 193 -2.16 15.22 15.05
C ARG A 193 -2.35 15.46 13.55
N LEU A 194 -2.89 14.50 12.82
CA LEU A 194 -3.05 14.56 11.36
C LEU A 194 -4.13 15.56 10.94
N LYS A 195 -5.23 15.68 11.70
CA LYS A 195 -6.26 16.69 11.48
C LYS A 195 -5.77 18.11 11.75
N SER A 196 -4.73 18.29 12.57
CA SER A 196 -4.13 19.60 12.83
C SER A 196 -3.36 20.20 11.64
N ILE A 197 -3.05 19.42 10.60
CA ILE A 197 -2.30 19.92 9.43
C ILE A 197 -3.09 21.02 8.72
N GLN A 198 -2.45 22.15 8.43
CA GLN A 198 -3.07 23.35 7.86
C GLN A 198 -2.57 23.61 6.44
N LYS A 199 -3.40 24.22 5.60
CA LYS A 199 -3.12 24.44 4.17
C LYS A 199 -1.92 25.34 3.93
N ASP A 200 -1.74 26.35 4.78
CA ASP A 200 -0.71 27.39 4.72
C ASP A 200 0.61 26.97 5.38
N ARG A 201 0.67 25.77 5.97
CA ARG A 201 1.86 25.27 6.67
C ARG A 201 2.24 23.87 6.20
N GLU A 202 3.09 23.80 5.18
CA GLU A 202 3.70 22.54 4.75
C GLU A 202 4.57 21.95 5.88
N PRO A 203 4.39 20.66 6.25
CA PRO A 203 5.24 20.00 7.22
C PRO A 203 6.71 19.93 6.78
N LEU A 204 7.62 20.36 7.65
CA LEU A 204 9.07 20.27 7.43
C LEU A 204 9.55 18.88 7.80
N ILE A 205 9.57 17.98 6.81
CA ILE A 205 10.06 16.60 6.93
C ILE A 205 11.14 16.39 5.86
N GLU A 206 12.34 16.04 6.29
CA GLU A 206 13.45 15.65 5.42
C GLU A 206 13.21 14.29 4.77
N ILE A 207 13.92 13.98 3.68
CA ILE A 207 13.86 12.65 3.08
C ILE A 207 14.37 11.57 4.05
N GLY A 208 13.84 10.36 3.97
CA GLY A 208 14.23 9.26 4.84
C GLY A 208 13.62 7.92 4.44
N ASN A 209 13.82 6.89 5.26
CA ASN A 209 13.27 5.54 5.01
C ASN A 209 11.74 5.53 4.84
N HIS A 210 11.03 6.47 5.46
CA HIS A 210 9.58 6.63 5.30
C HIS A 210 9.16 6.98 3.85
N CYS A 211 10.09 7.45 3.00
CA CYS A 211 9.83 7.67 1.58
C CYS A 211 9.66 6.35 0.81
N LEU A 212 10.14 5.23 1.34
CA LEU A 212 10.18 3.92 0.65
C LEU A 212 9.42 2.82 1.39
N SER A 213 9.02 3.05 2.65
CA SER A 213 8.37 2.06 3.51
C SER A 213 7.08 2.62 4.12
N PRO A 214 5.97 1.85 4.16
CA PRO A 214 5.83 0.47 3.64
C PRO A 214 5.76 0.39 2.10
N PHE A 215 5.57 1.54 1.45
CA PHE A 215 5.55 1.68 0.00
C PHE A 215 6.35 2.90 -0.42
N GLU A 216 6.79 2.93 -1.67
CA GLU A 216 7.32 4.15 -2.26
C GLU A 216 6.27 5.27 -2.23
N CYS A 217 6.69 6.44 -1.75
CA CYS A 217 5.84 7.62 -1.67
C CYS A 217 5.59 8.18 -3.09
N GLU A 218 4.32 8.37 -3.47
CA GLU A 218 3.93 8.97 -4.76
C GLU A 218 4.58 10.35 -5.03
N TYR A 219 4.92 11.07 -3.96
CA TYR A 219 5.55 12.40 -4.01
C TYR A 219 7.08 12.36 -3.88
N ILE A 220 7.71 11.18 -3.97
CA ILE A 220 9.17 11.03 -3.85
C ILE A 220 9.90 11.92 -4.85
N HIS A 221 9.39 12.01 -6.08
CA HIS A 221 9.89 12.87 -7.15
C HIS A 221 9.94 14.36 -6.77
N HIS A 222 9.10 14.80 -5.83
CA HIS A 222 9.07 16.17 -5.34
C HIS A 222 10.06 16.38 -4.19
N CYS A 223 10.03 15.50 -3.19
CA CYS A 223 10.90 15.64 -2.02
C CYS A 223 12.38 15.37 -2.33
N TRP A 224 12.67 14.54 -3.33
CA TRP A 224 14.03 14.14 -3.69
C TRP A 224 14.65 15.01 -4.80
N LYS A 225 14.07 16.18 -5.13
CA LYS A 225 14.56 17.04 -6.23
C LYS A 225 16.04 17.45 -6.12
N GLN A 226 16.56 17.53 -4.91
CA GLN A 226 17.96 17.85 -4.63
C GLN A 226 18.92 16.65 -4.83
N ILE A 227 18.37 15.44 -4.91
CA ILE A 227 19.15 14.23 -5.15
C ILE A 227 19.28 14.03 -6.66
N ALA A 228 20.51 13.81 -7.12
CA ALA A 228 20.76 13.55 -8.53
C ALA A 228 20.06 12.27 -9.00
N LYS A 229 19.42 12.32 -10.17
CA LYS A 229 18.71 11.16 -10.76
C LYS A 229 19.62 9.98 -11.13
N LYS A 230 20.93 10.23 -11.26
CA LYS A 230 21.93 9.22 -11.60
C LYS A 230 23.18 9.50 -10.80
N ASN A 231 23.87 8.42 -10.45
CA ASN A 231 25.13 8.44 -9.72
C ASN A 231 25.03 9.15 -8.37
N SER A 232 23.85 9.13 -7.73
CA SER A 232 23.70 9.53 -6.34
C SER A 232 24.19 8.42 -5.42
N VAL A 233 24.45 8.75 -4.15
CA VAL A 233 24.80 7.73 -3.14
C VAL A 233 23.70 6.70 -2.91
N PHE A 234 22.46 6.99 -3.31
CA PHE A 234 21.34 6.06 -3.26
C PHE A 234 21.35 5.03 -4.42
N ASP A 235 22.13 5.27 -5.48
CA ASP A 235 22.37 4.31 -6.56
C ASP A 235 23.44 3.26 -6.19
N LEU A 236 24.06 3.37 -5.01
CA LEU A 236 25.12 2.46 -4.56
C LEU A 236 24.58 1.03 -4.44
N THR A 237 25.16 0.11 -5.22
CA THR A 237 24.72 -1.28 -5.29
C THR A 237 24.75 -1.95 -3.92
N ASN A 238 23.63 -2.53 -3.50
CA ASN A 238 23.50 -3.24 -2.21
C ASN A 238 24.05 -2.39 -1.04
N ALA A 239 23.69 -1.11 -0.98
CA ALA A 239 24.23 -0.17 0.00
C ALA A 239 24.08 -0.63 1.46
N ARG A 240 23.01 -1.36 1.81
CA ARG A 240 22.74 -1.88 3.18
C ARG A 240 22.92 -0.79 4.25
N GLY A 241 22.34 0.39 4.02
CA GLY A 241 22.42 1.55 4.93
C GLY A 241 23.58 2.51 4.66
N LYS A 242 24.59 2.13 3.87
CA LYS A 242 25.72 3.02 3.51
C LYS A 242 25.27 4.30 2.79
N SER A 243 24.24 4.22 1.96
CA SER A 243 23.69 5.36 1.22
C SER A 243 23.18 6.46 2.15
N TRP A 244 22.47 6.08 3.22
CA TRP A 244 21.99 7.02 4.24
C TRP A 244 23.13 7.61 5.06
N LYS A 245 24.11 6.78 5.46
CA LYS A 245 25.31 7.27 6.14
C LYS A 245 26.05 8.33 5.30
N LEU A 246 26.25 8.07 4.01
CA LEU A 246 26.88 9.02 3.10
C LEU A 246 26.05 10.30 2.96
N TYR A 247 24.72 10.18 2.85
CA TYR A 247 23.82 11.33 2.80
C TYR A 247 23.90 12.20 4.06
N GLU A 248 23.92 11.59 5.25
CA GLU A 248 24.08 12.28 6.54
C GLU A 248 25.44 13.00 6.66
N GLU A 249 26.47 12.48 6.00
CA GLU A 249 27.78 13.11 5.87
C GLU A 249 27.83 14.18 4.75
N ASN A 250 26.69 14.55 4.16
CA ASN A 250 26.54 15.47 3.03
C ASN A 250 27.23 15.02 1.72
N ILE A 251 27.47 13.72 1.57
CA ILE A 251 27.99 13.13 0.33
C ILE A 251 26.79 12.70 -0.51
N LEU A 252 26.55 13.41 -1.63
CA LEU A 252 25.37 13.20 -2.47
C LEU A 252 25.63 12.35 -3.71
N HIS A 253 26.85 12.37 -4.24
CA HIS A 253 27.23 11.65 -5.45
C HIS A 253 28.22 10.52 -5.19
N LEU A 254 28.17 9.46 -6.01
CA LEU A 254 29.11 8.35 -5.95
C LEU A 254 30.57 8.80 -6.17
N ALA A 255 30.78 9.80 -7.03
CA ALA A 255 32.12 10.35 -7.31
C ALA A 255 32.77 11.02 -6.09
N ASP A 256 31.94 11.49 -5.16
CA ASP A 256 32.37 12.21 -3.96
C ASP A 256 32.66 11.26 -2.78
N ILE A 257 32.45 9.95 -2.96
CA ILE A 257 32.73 8.96 -1.90
C ILE A 257 34.25 8.93 -1.62
N PRO A 258 34.66 9.08 -0.33
CA PRO A 258 36.06 8.97 0.08
C PRO A 258 36.66 7.60 -0.23
N GLU A 259 37.96 7.56 -0.57
CA GLU A 259 38.66 6.30 -0.89
C GLU A 259 38.71 5.30 0.27
N ASP A 260 38.73 5.81 1.50
CA ASP A 260 38.77 5.04 2.73
C ASP A 260 37.38 4.62 3.22
N PHE A 261 36.31 5.05 2.56
CA PHE A 261 34.96 4.60 2.89
C PHE A 261 34.85 3.09 2.64
N PRO A 262 34.29 2.30 3.59
CA PRO A 262 34.34 0.85 3.52
C PRO A 262 33.40 0.30 2.44
N LEU A 263 33.88 0.21 1.20
CA LEU A 263 33.16 -0.35 0.05
C LEU A 263 33.52 -1.83 -0.18
N THR A 264 32.55 -2.61 -0.67
CA THR A 264 32.85 -3.96 -1.20
C THR A 264 33.54 -3.85 -2.57
N LYS A 265 34.17 -4.93 -3.06
CA LYS A 265 34.79 -4.96 -4.40
C LYS A 265 33.83 -4.47 -5.51
N LYS A 266 32.58 -4.96 -5.50
CA LYS A 266 31.55 -4.56 -6.48
C LYS A 266 31.20 -3.07 -6.38
N GLN A 267 31.07 -2.56 -5.17
CA GLN A 267 30.79 -1.14 -4.92
C GLN A 267 31.95 -0.25 -5.35
N LYS A 268 33.20 -0.66 -5.07
CA LYS A 268 34.39 0.08 -5.52
C LYS A 268 34.46 0.15 -7.04
N ILE A 269 34.21 -0.96 -7.76
CA ILE A 269 34.13 -0.95 -9.23
C ILE A 269 33.08 0.06 -9.73
N GLN A 270 31.89 0.09 -9.12
CA GLN A 270 30.83 1.04 -9.48
C GLN A 270 31.28 2.49 -9.24
N VAL A 271 31.84 2.79 -8.07
CA VAL A 271 32.31 4.13 -7.69
C VAL A 271 33.46 4.57 -8.59
N ASP A 272 34.47 3.74 -8.79
CA ASP A 272 35.63 4.03 -9.64
C ASP A 272 35.18 4.25 -11.10
N GLY A 273 34.20 3.48 -11.58
CA GLY A 273 33.62 3.67 -12.91
C GLY A 273 32.97 5.05 -13.09
N VAL A 274 32.25 5.53 -12.08
CA VAL A 274 31.66 6.89 -12.09
C VAL A 274 32.71 7.98 -11.90
N LYS A 275 33.64 7.79 -10.95
CA LYS A 275 34.63 8.78 -10.52
C LYS A 275 35.74 9.00 -11.54
N TYR A 276 36.17 7.93 -12.20
CA TYR A 276 37.30 7.93 -13.13
C TYR A 276 36.91 7.64 -14.58
N ASN A 277 35.60 7.50 -14.87
CA ASN A 277 35.09 7.11 -16.19
C ASN A 277 35.71 5.80 -16.70
N GLN A 278 35.87 4.82 -15.80
CA GLN A 278 36.47 3.53 -16.08
C GLN A 278 35.41 2.46 -16.40
N SER A 279 35.75 1.56 -17.32
CA SER A 279 34.98 0.35 -17.58
C SER A 279 35.76 -0.86 -17.05
N ASN A 280 35.12 -1.69 -16.24
CA ASN A 280 35.70 -2.95 -15.80
C ASN A 280 35.12 -4.09 -16.65
N ILE A 281 35.94 -4.64 -17.55
CA ILE A 281 35.57 -5.72 -18.47
C ILE A 281 36.59 -6.85 -18.31
N GLU A 282 36.14 -8.01 -17.84
CA GLU A 282 36.98 -9.21 -17.68
C GLU A 282 37.01 -9.99 -19.01
N ILE A 283 37.74 -9.46 -20.01
CA ILE A 283 37.76 -9.96 -21.40
C ILE A 283 38.13 -11.45 -21.47
N GLU A 284 39.13 -11.86 -20.70
CA GLU A 284 39.64 -13.23 -20.66
C GLU A 284 38.57 -14.20 -20.14
N PHE A 285 37.88 -13.83 -19.06
CA PHE A 285 36.79 -14.61 -18.49
C PHE A 285 35.61 -14.72 -19.46
N ILE A 286 35.24 -13.60 -20.11
CA ILE A 286 34.17 -13.59 -21.12
C ILE A 286 34.54 -14.53 -22.29
N ARG A 287 35.79 -14.45 -22.77
CA ARG A 287 36.26 -15.30 -23.87
C ARG A 287 36.24 -16.78 -23.49
N GLU A 288 36.68 -17.12 -22.29
CA GLU A 288 36.63 -18.50 -21.77
C GLU A 288 35.19 -19.00 -21.65
N PHE A 289 34.29 -18.21 -21.06
CA PHE A 289 32.87 -18.53 -20.93
C PHE A 289 32.19 -18.79 -22.29
N LEU A 290 32.48 -17.96 -23.29
CA LEU A 290 31.93 -18.10 -24.64
C LEU A 290 32.56 -19.26 -25.44
N SER A 291 33.77 -19.70 -25.09
CA SER A 291 34.46 -20.76 -25.85
C SER A 291 33.75 -22.12 -25.78
N GLY A 292 32.93 -22.36 -24.75
CA GLY A 292 32.13 -23.58 -24.59
C GLY A 292 30.80 -23.56 -25.34
N TRP A 293 30.44 -22.47 -26.02
CA TRP A 293 29.15 -22.33 -26.68
C TRP A 293 29.14 -23.01 -28.06
N MET A 294 28.11 -23.81 -28.33
CA MET A 294 27.91 -24.48 -29.62
C MET A 294 26.70 -23.89 -30.36
N TYR A 295 26.88 -23.59 -31.64
CA TYR A 295 25.82 -23.01 -32.48
C TYR A 295 24.94 -24.10 -33.14
N PRO A 296 23.65 -23.80 -33.41
CA PRO A 296 22.96 -22.53 -33.15
C PRO A 296 22.54 -22.35 -31.68
N LEU A 297 22.57 -21.10 -31.21
CA LEU A 297 22.10 -20.73 -29.87
C LEU A 297 20.60 -20.48 -29.90
N TYR A 298 19.89 -21.00 -28.90
CA TYR A 298 18.47 -20.76 -28.68
C TYR A 298 18.29 -20.04 -27.34
N PHE A 299 17.66 -18.88 -27.38
CA PHE A 299 17.35 -18.10 -26.18
C PHE A 299 15.86 -18.27 -25.90
N PHE A 300 15.53 -18.66 -24.67
CA PHE A 300 14.16 -18.75 -24.19
C PHE A 300 13.93 -17.58 -23.23
N ASP A 301 13.04 -16.68 -23.64
CA ASP A 301 12.59 -15.58 -22.80
C ASP A 301 11.17 -15.90 -22.33
N PHE A 302 10.90 -15.64 -21.05
CA PHE A 302 9.58 -15.87 -20.48
C PHE A 302 9.27 -14.77 -19.46
N GLU A 303 8.04 -14.30 -19.51
CA GLU A 303 7.51 -13.35 -18.55
C GLU A 303 6.76 -14.10 -17.46
N THR A 304 6.96 -13.69 -16.21
CA THR A 304 6.20 -14.25 -15.10
C THR A 304 5.08 -13.30 -14.72
N ILE A 305 3.86 -13.80 -14.72
CA ILE A 305 2.71 -13.10 -14.15
C ILE A 305 2.34 -13.71 -12.80
N PHE A 306 1.91 -12.88 -11.86
CA PHE A 306 1.45 -13.31 -10.54
C PHE A 306 0.00 -12.85 -10.32
N PRO A 307 -0.96 -13.44 -11.04
CA PRO A 307 -2.35 -13.07 -10.87
C PRO A 307 -2.79 -13.45 -9.46
N ALA A 308 -3.50 -12.53 -8.79
CA ALA A 308 -4.06 -12.80 -7.47
C ALA A 308 -5.08 -13.95 -7.49
N ILE A 309 -5.77 -14.11 -8.62
CA ILE A 309 -6.76 -15.15 -8.87
C ILE A 309 -6.20 -16.11 -9.94
N PRO A 310 -6.11 -17.43 -9.69
CA PRO A 310 -5.60 -18.36 -10.69
C PRO A 310 -6.38 -18.32 -12.00
N ILE A 311 -5.66 -18.11 -13.10
CA ILE A 311 -6.25 -17.98 -14.45
C ILE A 311 -6.37 -19.31 -15.19
N LEU A 312 -5.57 -20.31 -14.83
CA LEU A 312 -5.56 -21.65 -15.42
C LEU A 312 -6.06 -22.69 -14.42
N ASP A 313 -6.60 -23.79 -14.93
CA ASP A 313 -6.90 -24.94 -14.08
C ASP A 313 -5.62 -25.61 -13.60
N ASN A 314 -5.64 -26.08 -12.35
CA ASN A 314 -4.51 -26.69 -11.63
C ASN A 314 -3.34 -25.73 -11.37
N THR A 315 -3.62 -24.42 -11.31
CA THR A 315 -2.69 -23.39 -10.82
C THR A 315 -3.17 -22.75 -9.55
#